data_AF-A0A844MY04-F1
#
_entry.id   AF-A0A844MY04-F1
#
_cell.length_a   1.000
_cell.length_b   1.000
_cell.length_c   1.000
_cell.angle_alpha   90.00
_cell.angle_beta   90.00
_cell.angle_gamma   90.00
#
_symmetry.space_group_name_H-M   'P 1'
#
loop_
_entity.id
_entity.type
_entity.pdbx_description
1 polymer ?
#
loop_
_entity_poly.entity_id
_entity_poly.type
_entity_poly.pdbx_seq_one_letter_code
_entity_poly.pdbx_strand_id
1 'polypeptide(L)'
;MATLQDFSLIKTTVRKYAEDFGSQDYSNAFYHLILELILDLQDDEIEDSITDNHYLRMTGKSSGHDQGIDAVYIESNGGKPRIHLFNCKYTNESKKMYNNYP
;
A
#
# COMPACT_ATOMS: atom_id res chain seq x y z
N MET A 1 1.17 9.98 -18.38
CA MET A 1 1.42 8.52 -18.48
C MET A 1 2.64 8.21 -17.64
N ALA A 2 2.62 7.13 -16.86
CA ALA A 2 3.79 6.69 -16.10
C ALA A 2 4.91 6.27 -17.05
N THR A 3 6.15 6.66 -16.75
CA THR A 3 7.35 6.39 -17.52
C THR A 3 8.17 5.25 -16.88
N LEU A 4 9.16 4.74 -17.62
CA LEU A 4 10.11 3.75 -17.06
C LEU A 4 10.94 4.32 -15.91
N GLN A 5 11.19 5.63 -15.94
CA GLN A 5 11.87 6.33 -14.86
C GLN A 5 11.01 6.35 -13.59
N ASP A 6 9.71 6.63 -13.73
CA ASP A 6 8.77 6.58 -12.60
C ASP A 6 8.69 5.17 -12.00
N PHE A 7 8.63 4.15 -12.84
CA PHE A 7 8.67 2.75 -12.38
C PHE A 7 9.96 2.44 -11.62
N SER A 8 11.10 2.89 -12.13
CA SER A 8 12.40 2.64 -11.50
C SER A 8 12.52 3.36 -10.16
N LEU A 9 11.98 4.58 -10.05
CA LEU A 9 11.92 5.33 -8.80
C LEU A 9 11.05 4.58 -7.77
N ILE A 10 9.79 4.28 -8.10
CA ILE A 10 8.87 3.56 -7.20
C ILE A 10 9.50 2.24 -6.74
N LYS A 11 10.04 1.44 -7.68
CA LYS A 11 10.68 0.17 -7.36
C LYS A 11 11.85 0.33 -6.39
N THR A 12 12.67 1.36 -6.55
CA THR A 12 13.82 1.62 -5.68
C THR A 12 13.36 2.06 -4.30
N THR A 13 12.35 2.92 -4.22
CA THR A 13 11.78 3.36 -2.95
C THR A 13 11.12 2.21 -2.20
N VAL A 14 10.29 1.40 -2.87
CA VAL A 14 9.66 0.22 -2.25
C VAL A 14 10.70 -0.76 -1.70
N ARG A 15 11.82 -0.96 -2.41
CA ARG A 15 12.91 -1.80 -1.91
C ARG A 15 13.51 -1.24 -0.63
N LYS A 16 13.73 0.07 -0.58
CA LYS A 16 14.23 0.73 0.63
C LYS A 16 13.27 0.53 1.81
N TYR A 17 11.96 0.75 1.62
CA TYR A 17 10.97 0.49 2.68
C TYR A 17 10.98 -0.97 3.13
N ALA A 18 11.07 -1.91 2.19
CA ALA A 18 11.15 -3.34 2.53
C ALA A 18 12.40 -3.65 3.38
N GLU A 19 13.55 -3.08 3.03
CA GLU A 19 14.79 -3.19 3.80
C GLU A 19 14.66 -2.58 5.20
N ASP A 20 14.08 -1.38 5.30
CA ASP A 20 13.88 -0.66 6.57
C ASP A 20 12.99 -1.45 7.54
N PHE A 21 11.96 -2.15 7.03
CA PHE A 21 11.09 -3.02 7.82
C PHE A 21 11.62 -4.46 7.99
N GLY A 22 12.80 -4.78 7.47
CA GLY A 22 13.38 -6.13 7.54
C GLY A 22 12.58 -7.20 6.79
N SER A 23 11.75 -6.80 5.83
CA SER A 23 10.87 -7.68 5.05
C SER A 23 11.37 -7.80 3.60
N GLN A 24 11.15 -8.97 2.99
CA GLN A 24 11.34 -9.14 1.53
C GLN A 24 10.01 -9.06 0.76
N ASP A 25 8.93 -8.70 1.46
CA ASP A 25 7.63 -8.48 0.84
C ASP A 25 7.49 -7.04 0.34
N TYR A 26 7.80 -6.88 -0.94
CA TYR A 26 7.68 -5.60 -1.62
C TYR A 26 6.22 -5.14 -1.81
N SER A 27 5.24 -6.04 -1.81
CA SER A 27 3.82 -5.65 -1.90
C SER A 27 3.38 -4.97 -0.62
N ASN A 28 3.79 -5.52 0.53
CA ASN A 28 3.53 -4.91 1.83
C ASN A 28 4.23 -3.55 1.97
N ALA A 29 5.51 -3.47 1.59
CA ALA A 29 6.28 -2.22 1.60
C ALA A 29 5.68 -1.16 0.67
N PHE A 30 4.99 -1.56 -0.40
CA PHE A 30 4.30 -0.64 -1.29
C PHE A 30 3.07 0.01 -0.64
N TYR A 31 2.35 -0.68 0.24
CA TYR A 31 1.24 -0.07 0.99
C TYR A 31 1.73 1.10 1.84
N HIS A 32 2.82 0.90 2.57
CA HIS A 32 3.47 1.94 3.39
C HIS A 32 3.81 3.18 2.55
N LEU A 33 4.55 2.98 1.46
CA LEU A 33 4.92 4.07 0.56
C LEU A 33 3.70 4.85 0.03
N ILE A 34 2.66 4.16 -0.40
CA ILE A 34 1.51 4.81 -1.06
C ILE A 34 0.62 5.53 -0.06
N LEU A 35 0.37 4.94 1.10
CA LEU A 35 -0.47 5.55 2.12
C LEU A 35 0.22 6.78 2.74
N GLU A 36 1.53 6.70 3.00
CA GLU A 36 2.32 7.86 3.40
C GLU A 36 2.26 8.98 2.35
N LEU A 37 2.53 8.66 1.07
CA LEU A 37 2.58 9.69 0.02
C LEU A 37 1.23 10.35 -0.28
N ILE A 38 0.11 9.62 -0.18
CA ILE A 38 -1.22 10.13 -0.56
C ILE A 38 -1.91 10.81 0.63
N LEU A 39 -1.76 10.25 1.82
CA LEU A 39 -2.52 10.66 3.01
C LEU A 39 -1.66 11.32 4.09
N ASP A 40 -0.33 11.34 3.94
CA ASP A 40 0.63 11.89 4.92
C ASP A 40 0.49 11.24 6.31
N LEU A 41 0.21 9.93 6.32
CA LEU A 41 0.02 9.14 7.53
C LEU A 41 1.33 8.71 8.17
N GLN A 42 1.32 8.56 9.49
CA GLN A 42 2.41 7.94 10.24
C GLN A 42 2.35 6.40 10.14
N ASP A 43 3.48 5.73 10.42
CA ASP A 43 3.61 4.27 10.27
C ASP A 43 2.52 3.48 11.02
N ASP A 44 2.17 3.91 12.25
CA ASP A 44 1.13 3.29 13.06
C ASP A 44 -0.27 3.48 12.46
N GLU A 45 -0.57 4.67 11.96
CA GLU A 45 -1.82 4.95 11.24
C GLU A 45 -1.93 4.14 9.94
N ILE A 46 -0.81 3.94 9.24
CA ILE A 46 -0.75 3.11 8.03
C ILE A 46 -1.03 1.65 8.40
N GLU A 47 -0.38 1.12 9.43
CA GLU A 47 -0.58 -0.25 9.90
C GLU A 47 -2.03 -0.55 10.31
N ASP A 48 -2.74 0.43 10.83
CA ASP A 48 -4.14 0.32 11.21
C ASP A 48 -5.10 0.54 10.04
N SER A 49 -4.63 1.18 8.97
CA SER A 49 -5.40 1.38 7.74
C SER A 49 -5.38 0.17 6.82
N ILE A 50 -4.36 -0.70 6.88
CA ILE A 50 -4.23 -1.85 5.97
C ILE A 50 -5.20 -2.97 6.35
N THR A 51 -6.01 -3.38 5.37
CA THR A 51 -7.01 -4.46 5.49
C THR A 51 -6.65 -5.71 4.71
N ASP A 52 -5.59 -5.67 3.91
CA ASP A 52 -5.10 -6.81 3.13
C ASP A 52 -4.77 -8.03 4.02
N ASN A 53 -5.28 -9.19 3.63
CA ASN A 53 -5.13 -10.41 4.40
C ASN A 53 -3.70 -10.96 4.44
N HIS A 54 -2.90 -10.72 3.39
CA HIS A 54 -1.51 -11.14 3.38
C HIS A 54 -0.72 -10.35 4.42
N TYR A 55 -0.90 -9.03 4.43
CA TYR A 55 -0.31 -8.10 5.39
C TYR A 55 -0.68 -8.45 6.83
N LEU A 56 -1.98 -8.60 7.12
CA LEU A 56 -2.47 -8.88 8.48
C LEU A 56 -1.92 -10.20 9.03
N ARG A 57 -1.81 -11.24 8.19
CA ARG A 57 -1.22 -12.52 8.59
C ARG A 57 0.26 -12.41 8.91
N MET A 58 1.02 -11.65 8.12
CA MET A 58 2.45 -11.46 8.35
C MET A 58 2.73 -10.68 9.64
N THR A 59 1.86 -9.72 9.98
CA THR A 59 1.99 -8.90 11.19
C THR A 59 1.34 -9.53 12.42
N GLY A 60 0.74 -10.72 12.29
CA GLY A 60 0.08 -11.42 13.38
C GLY A 60 -1.26 -10.82 13.81
N LYS A 61 -1.82 -9.89 13.02
CA LYS A 61 -3.15 -9.31 13.23
C LYS A 61 -4.25 -10.27 12.70
N SER A 62 -5.47 -10.11 13.20
CA SER A 62 -6.61 -10.93 12.78
C SER A 62 -7.02 -10.60 11.34
N SER A 63 -6.99 -11.60 10.46
CA SER A 63 -7.42 -11.47 9.05
C SER A 63 -8.95 -11.59 8.90
N GLY A 64 -9.54 -10.84 7.97
CA GLY A 64 -10.98 -10.79 7.70
C GLY A 64 -11.34 -11.07 6.23
N HIS A 65 -12.51 -10.62 5.79
CA HIS A 65 -12.81 -10.55 4.35
C HIS A 65 -12.44 -9.14 3.84
N ASP A 66 -11.34 -9.05 3.09
CA ASP A 66 -10.83 -7.81 2.46
C ASP A 66 -11.77 -7.31 1.35
N GLN A 67 -12.57 -8.19 0.73
CA GLN A 67 -13.50 -7.87 -0.40
C GLN A 67 -12.79 -7.09 -1.53
N GLY A 68 -11.48 -7.27 -1.69
CA GLY A 68 -10.65 -6.53 -2.64
C GLY A 68 -10.30 -5.09 -2.21
N ILE A 69 -10.46 -4.73 -0.95
CA ILE A 69 -9.97 -3.47 -0.38
C ILE A 69 -8.73 -3.76 0.44
N ASP A 70 -7.61 -3.16 0.05
CA ASP A 70 -6.30 -3.42 0.64
C ASP A 70 -6.01 -2.44 1.79
N ALA A 71 -6.61 -1.25 1.78
CA ALA A 71 -6.57 -0.31 2.89
C ALA A 71 -7.80 0.61 2.97
N VAL A 72 -8.14 1.03 4.18
CA VAL A 72 -9.24 1.94 4.51
C VAL A 72 -8.74 3.01 5.48
N TYR A 73 -8.95 4.28 5.13
CA TYR A 73 -8.68 5.40 6.03
C TYR A 73 -9.91 6.29 6.17
N ILE A 74 -10.24 6.70 7.41
CA ILE A 74 -11.41 7.54 7.71
C ILE A 74 -10.92 8.89 8.23
N GLU A 75 -10.93 9.89 7.36
CA GLU A 75 -10.57 11.27 7.69
C GLU A 75 -11.77 11.94 8.40
N SER A 76 -11.59 12.33 9.67
CA SER A 76 -12.64 12.92 10.51
C SER A 76 -12.25 14.30 11.05
N ASN A 77 -12.24 15.32 10.18
CA ASN A 77 -11.86 16.69 10.54
C ASN A 77 -13.04 17.53 11.09
N GLY A 78 -13.86 16.97 11.98
CA GLY A 78 -14.99 17.65 12.62
C GLY A 78 -16.21 17.93 11.73
N GLY A 79 -16.17 17.51 10.46
CA GLY A 79 -17.28 17.55 9.50
C GLY A 79 -17.80 16.17 9.14
N LYS A 80 -18.43 16.04 7.96
CA LYS A 80 -18.80 14.73 7.41
C LYS A 80 -17.52 13.92 7.15
N PRO A 81 -17.39 12.70 7.70
CA PRO A 81 -16.17 11.91 7.52
C PRO A 81 -15.98 11.56 6.04
N ARG A 82 -14.72 11.63 5.59
CA ARG A 82 -14.32 11.18 4.26
C ARG A 82 -13.68 9.81 4.39
N ILE A 83 -14.20 8.84 3.63
CA ILE A 83 -13.71 7.47 3.64
C ILE A 83 -12.86 7.28 2.38
N HIS A 84 -11.60 6.91 2.58
CA HIS A 84 -10.65 6.57 1.54
C HIS A 84 -10.55 5.04 1.47
N LEU A 85 -10.76 4.49 0.28
CA LEU A 85 -10.66 3.06 0.02
C LEU A 85 -9.59 2.84 -1.05
N PHE A 86 -8.64 1.95 -0.79
CA PHE A 86 -7.54 1.67 -1.70
C PHE A 86 -7.59 0.21 -2.15
N ASN A 87 -7.43 0.01 -3.47
CA ASN A 87 -6.99 -1.25 -4.05
C ASN A 87 -5.65 -0.98 -4.74
N CYS A 88 -4.61 -1.63 -4.27
CA CYS A 88 -3.24 -1.40 -4.67
C CYS A 88 -2.70 -2.66 -5.35
N LYS A 89 -2.08 -2.47 -6.52
CA LYS A 89 -1.38 -3.55 -7.23
C LYS A 89 0.06 -3.15 -7.44
N TYR A 90 0.97 -3.97 -6.91
CA TYR A 90 2.40 -3.79 -7.09
C TYR A 90 3.00 -4.90 -7.95
N THR A 91 3.97 -4.54 -8.79
CA THR A 91 4.79 -5.52 -9.51
C THR A 91 6.24 -5.05 -9.60
N ASN A 92 7.16 -5.98 -9.41
CA ASN A 92 8.60 -5.75 -9.56
C ASN A 92 9.08 -5.86 -11.02
N GLU A 93 8.19 -6.20 -11.95
CA GLU A 93 8.44 -6.41 -13.38
C GLU A 93 7.79 -5.32 -14.23
N SER A 94 8.61 -4.51 -14.93
CA SER A 94 8.10 -3.45 -15.81
C SER A 94 7.24 -3.97 -16.98
N LYS A 95 7.48 -5.20 -17.44
CA LYS A 95 6.68 -5.84 -18.51
C LYS A 95 5.21 -6.02 -18.13
N LYS A 96 4.90 -6.14 -16.84
CA LYS A 96 3.53 -6.33 -16.34
C LYS A 96 2.79 -5.00 -16.14
N MET A 97 3.44 -3.85 -16.28
CA MET A 97 2.78 -2.54 -16.16
C MET A 97 1.60 -2.36 -17.12
N TYR A 98 1.65 -2.99 -18.30
CA TYR A 98 0.61 -2.87 -19.33
C TYR A 98 -0.53 -3.89 -19.21
N ASN A 99 -0.42 -4.87 -18.30
CA ASN A 99 -1.39 -5.97 -18.16
C ASN A 99 -2.36 -5.82 -16.96
N ASN A 100 -2.37 -4.67 -16.29
CA ASN A 100 -2.98 -4.53 -14.96
C ASN A 100 -4.21 -3.61 -14.88
N TYR A 101 -4.99 -3.46 -15.95
CA TYR A 101 -6.33 -2.85 -15.90
C TYR A 101 -7.42 -3.93 -15.96
N PRO A 102 -8.51 -3.81 -15.18
CA PRO A 102 -9.79 -4.42 -15.54
C PRO A 102 -10.35 -3.82 -16.84
#